data_AF-A0A399HSX7-F1
#
_entry.id   AF-A0A399HSX7-F1
#
_cell.length_a   1.000
_cell.length_b   1.000
_cell.length_c   1.000
_cell.angle_alpha   90.00
_cell.angle_beta   90.00
_cell.angle_gamma   90.00
#
_symmetry.space_group_name_H-M   'P 1'
#
loop_
_entity.id
_entity.type
_entity.pdbx_description
1 polymer ?
#
loop_
_entity_poly.entity_id
_entity_poly.type
_entity_poly.pdbx_seq_one_letter_code
_entity_poly.pdbx_strand_id
1 'polypeptide(L)'
;MANAPHGGVLKDLIARDAPRRKELFDEAEKLPAIVLSERQLCDLELILNGGFSPLEGFMNQKDYDGVVAENRLADGNLFSIPITLDVSKQTIDEVGVKQGARIALRDFRDDRNLAIITVDDVYQPDKEKEAREVFDKDGDVAHPAIKYLYETVNEYYVGGKLEAIDRLEHYDYVGLRYTPAELRLHFDKLGWSKVVAFQTRNPMHRAHRELTVRAARARQANVLIHPVVGLTKPGDIDHFTRVRVYQALMPRYPNGMAVLALLPLAMRMAGPREAIWHAIIRKNHGATHFIVGPAELTKAGAAAIVAPIAPFEDSRKAARQTVERFGSFYLIHVSTPLEHAEKTDKRGVYAKARAGEIKGFTGVDDPYEVPTNADLTVDLSTTNVRTAVHQIVLLLESQGLLTQL
;
A
#
# COMPACT_ATOMS: atom_id res chain seq x y z
N MET A 1 -14.23 -20.64 1.98
CA MET A 1 -12.77 -20.60 2.24
C MET A 1 -12.10 -19.60 1.31
N ALA A 2 -11.49 -18.57 1.89
CA ALA A 2 -10.73 -17.52 1.20
C ALA A 2 -9.42 -18.06 0.58
N ASN A 3 -8.76 -17.26 -0.28
CA ASN A 3 -7.48 -17.60 -0.91
C ASN A 3 -6.47 -18.17 0.11
N ALA A 4 -5.76 -19.26 -0.23
CA ALA A 4 -4.76 -19.84 0.67
C ALA A 4 -3.67 -18.80 1.02
N PRO A 5 -3.13 -18.79 2.25
CA PRO A 5 -1.99 -17.95 2.61
C PRO A 5 -0.79 -18.15 1.66
N HIS A 6 0.03 -17.12 1.53
CA HIS A 6 1.30 -17.25 0.81
C HIS A 6 2.26 -18.16 1.61
N GLY A 7 2.95 -19.07 0.93
CA GLY A 7 3.67 -20.18 1.57
C GLY A 7 2.79 -21.30 2.15
N GLY A 8 1.46 -21.25 1.92
CA GLY A 8 0.52 -22.32 2.30
C GLY A 8 0.03 -22.29 3.75
N VAL A 9 0.78 -21.69 4.67
CA VAL A 9 0.44 -21.58 6.09
C VAL A 9 0.35 -20.11 6.51
N LEU A 10 -0.71 -19.75 7.22
CA LEU A 10 -0.82 -18.42 7.83
C LEU A 10 0.05 -18.38 9.08
N LYS A 11 1.04 -17.50 9.11
CA LYS A 11 1.94 -17.27 10.25
C LYS A 11 1.31 -16.35 11.30
N ASP A 12 0.16 -16.75 11.83
CA ASP A 12 -0.47 -16.04 12.96
C ASP A 12 0.27 -16.40 14.26
N LEU A 13 1.31 -15.64 14.57
CA LEU A 13 2.18 -15.89 15.72
C LEU A 13 1.46 -15.60 17.03
N ILE A 14 0.54 -14.64 17.03
CA ILE A 14 -0.32 -14.34 18.18
C ILE A 14 -1.17 -15.56 18.52
N ALA A 15 -1.79 -16.20 17.53
CA ALA A 15 -2.55 -17.42 17.77
C ALA A 15 -1.66 -18.61 18.16
N ARG A 16 -0.48 -18.74 17.53
CA ARG A 16 0.52 -19.78 17.85
C ARG A 16 0.98 -19.72 19.30
N ASP A 17 1.27 -18.51 19.79
CA ASP A 17 1.93 -18.30 21.08
C ASP A 17 0.95 -17.95 22.21
N ALA A 18 -0.34 -17.76 21.91
CA ALA A 18 -1.38 -17.51 22.91
C ALA A 18 -1.34 -18.46 24.13
N PRO A 19 -1.08 -19.78 24.00
CA PRO A 19 -0.95 -20.68 25.15
C PRO A 19 0.25 -20.38 26.05
N ARG A 20 1.31 -19.77 25.50
CA ARG A 20 2.57 -19.42 26.20
C ARG A 20 2.67 -17.94 26.55
N ARG A 21 1.65 -17.13 26.27
CA ARG A 21 1.67 -15.67 26.48
C ARG A 21 2.19 -15.26 27.86
N LYS A 22 1.72 -15.90 28.93
CA LYS A 22 2.14 -15.56 30.31
C LYS A 22 3.63 -15.85 30.53
N GLU A 23 4.11 -17.00 30.07
CA GLU A 23 5.53 -17.38 30.15
C GLU A 23 6.41 -16.38 29.40
N LEU A 24 6.03 -16.04 28.16
CA LEU A 24 6.76 -15.08 27.32
C LEU A 24 6.73 -13.66 27.91
N PHE A 25 5.62 -13.26 28.52
CA PHE A 25 5.53 -11.98 29.24
C PHE A 25 6.50 -11.95 30.45
N ASP A 26 6.45 -12.96 31.32
CA ASP A 26 7.30 -13.06 32.50
C ASP A 26 8.80 -13.20 32.15
N GLU A 27 9.10 -13.73 30.95
CA GLU A 27 10.44 -13.77 30.38
C GLU A 27 10.88 -12.39 29.88
N ALA A 28 10.05 -11.72 29.07
CA ALA A 28 10.39 -10.43 28.45
C ALA A 28 10.67 -9.32 29.48
N GLU A 29 10.04 -9.35 30.65
CA GLU A 29 10.34 -8.43 31.76
C GLU A 29 11.79 -8.52 32.27
N LYS A 30 12.48 -9.63 32.00
CA LYS A 30 13.87 -9.88 32.44
C LYS A 30 14.87 -9.76 31.30
N LEU A 31 14.41 -9.72 30.06
CA LEU A 31 15.27 -9.64 28.88
C LEU A 31 15.70 -8.19 28.64
N PRO A 32 16.89 -7.98 28.05
CA PRO A 32 17.22 -6.68 27.49
C PRO A 32 16.22 -6.37 26.35
N ALA A 33 15.93 -5.09 26.14
CA ALA A 33 14.86 -4.68 25.23
C ALA A 33 15.36 -3.70 24.16
N ILE A 34 14.82 -3.84 22.95
CA ILE A 34 14.95 -2.86 21.86
C ILE A 34 13.61 -2.15 21.74
N VAL A 35 13.64 -0.82 21.83
CA VAL A 35 12.49 0.04 21.54
C VAL A 35 12.40 0.24 20.03
N LEU A 36 11.25 -0.12 19.45
CA LEU A 36 11.06 -0.11 18.01
C LEU A 36 10.71 1.28 17.47
N SER A 37 11.14 1.56 16.24
CA SER A 37 10.65 2.71 15.47
C SER A 37 9.22 2.48 14.96
N GLU A 38 8.54 3.54 14.53
CA GLU A 38 7.18 3.46 13.96
C GLU A 38 7.10 2.52 12.74
N ARG A 39 8.13 2.53 11.88
CA ARG A 39 8.20 1.62 10.73
C ARG A 39 8.32 0.16 11.19
N GLN A 40 9.22 -0.10 12.14
CA GLN A 40 9.43 -1.44 12.69
C GLN A 40 8.19 -1.95 13.44
N LEU A 41 7.40 -1.08 14.07
CA LEU A 41 6.12 -1.46 14.68
C LEU A 41 5.07 -1.88 13.65
N CYS A 42 4.94 -1.14 12.54
CA CYS A 42 4.05 -1.54 11.44
C CYS A 42 4.46 -2.90 10.86
N ASP A 43 5.76 -3.12 10.70
CA ASP A 43 6.29 -4.39 10.20
C ASP A 43 6.06 -5.52 11.21
N LEU A 44 6.36 -5.29 12.49
CA LEU A 44 6.12 -6.24 13.57
C LEU A 44 4.65 -6.65 13.61
N GLU A 45 3.71 -5.71 13.56
CA GLU A 45 2.28 -6.00 13.57
C GLU A 45 1.87 -6.99 12.46
N LEU A 46 2.39 -6.79 11.25
CA LEU A 46 2.10 -7.63 10.09
C LEU A 46 2.87 -8.96 10.09
N ILE A 47 4.02 -9.05 10.78
CA ILE A 47 4.66 -10.34 11.04
C ILE A 47 3.84 -11.12 12.06
N LEU A 48 3.51 -10.52 13.22
CA LEU A 48 2.84 -11.19 14.33
C LEU A 48 1.45 -11.71 13.96
N ASN A 49 0.70 -10.97 13.13
CA ASN A 49 -0.65 -11.37 12.71
C ASN A 49 -0.70 -12.23 11.43
N GLY A 50 0.46 -12.52 10.81
CA GLY A 50 0.56 -13.32 9.60
C GLY A 50 0.31 -12.57 8.29
N GLY A 51 0.19 -11.24 8.32
CA GLY A 51 0.11 -10.38 7.15
C GLY A 51 1.28 -10.56 6.17
N PHE A 52 2.47 -10.90 6.69
CA PHE A 52 3.67 -11.19 5.90
C PHE A 52 3.99 -12.68 5.71
N SER A 53 3.05 -13.59 5.96
CA SER A 53 3.27 -15.02 5.68
C SER A 53 3.91 -15.25 4.30
N PRO A 54 4.94 -16.11 4.18
CA PRO A 54 5.43 -17.05 5.18
C PRO A 54 6.44 -16.50 6.20
N LEU A 55 6.77 -15.21 6.15
CA LEU A 55 7.71 -14.59 7.07
C LEU A 55 7.17 -14.66 8.52
N GLU A 56 8.03 -15.08 9.46
CA GLU A 56 7.70 -15.25 10.89
C GLU A 56 8.73 -14.59 11.83
N GLY A 57 9.47 -13.62 11.29
CA GLY A 57 10.55 -12.93 11.97
C GLY A 57 11.07 -11.74 11.14
N PHE A 58 12.01 -10.99 11.69
CA PHE A 58 12.78 -10.05 10.88
C PHE A 58 13.81 -10.83 10.05
N MET A 59 14.04 -10.40 8.81
CA MET A 59 14.86 -11.15 7.85
C MET A 59 16.31 -11.28 8.33
N ASN A 60 16.76 -12.52 8.45
CA ASN A 60 18.18 -12.83 8.52
C ASN A 60 18.87 -12.54 7.19
N GLN A 61 20.19 -12.58 7.18
CA GLN A 61 21.00 -12.18 6.03
C GLN A 61 20.64 -13.00 4.79
N LYS A 62 20.36 -14.29 4.95
CA LYS A 62 20.03 -15.18 3.83
C LYS A 62 18.70 -14.83 3.17
N ASP A 63 17.66 -14.57 3.97
CA ASP A 63 16.36 -14.11 3.46
C ASP A 63 16.49 -12.72 2.84
N TYR A 64 17.21 -11.80 3.52
CA TYR A 64 17.44 -10.45 3.03
C TYR A 64 18.15 -10.43 1.67
N ASP A 65 19.26 -11.15 1.52
CA ASP A 65 20.05 -11.19 0.29
C ASP A 65 19.22 -11.74 -0.88
N GLY A 66 18.44 -12.81 -0.64
CA GLY A 66 17.53 -13.38 -1.62
C GLY A 66 16.42 -12.41 -2.02
N VAL A 67 15.86 -11.65 -1.07
CA VAL A 67 14.82 -10.67 -1.35
C VAL A 67 15.38 -9.50 -2.17
N VAL A 68 16.53 -8.95 -1.77
CA VAL A 68 17.18 -7.85 -2.47
C VAL A 68 17.57 -8.27 -3.89
N ALA A 69 18.20 -9.42 -4.08
CA ALA A 69 18.70 -9.84 -5.38
C ALA A 69 17.61 -10.46 -6.28
N GLU A 70 16.72 -11.28 -5.73
CA GLU A 70 15.89 -12.21 -6.52
C GLU A 70 14.37 -12.09 -6.25
N ASN A 71 13.96 -11.20 -5.34
CA ASN A 71 12.59 -11.13 -4.82
C ASN A 71 12.12 -12.46 -4.19
N ARG A 72 13.00 -13.20 -3.51
CA ARG A 72 12.64 -14.47 -2.87
C ARG A 72 13.25 -14.63 -1.48
N LEU A 73 12.49 -15.25 -0.59
CA LEU A 73 13.01 -15.76 0.66
C LEU A 73 13.91 -16.98 0.40
N ALA A 74 14.69 -17.37 1.42
CA ALA A 74 15.61 -18.51 1.35
C ALA A 74 14.91 -19.85 1.09
N ASP A 75 13.60 -19.96 1.38
CA ASP A 75 12.77 -21.12 1.10
C ASP A 75 12.19 -21.14 -0.33
N GLY A 76 12.50 -20.12 -1.13
CA GLY A 76 12.07 -19.95 -2.52
C GLY A 76 10.74 -19.22 -2.70
N ASN A 77 10.00 -18.90 -1.62
CA ASN A 77 8.76 -18.13 -1.72
C ASN A 77 9.04 -16.71 -2.22
N LEU A 78 8.13 -16.19 -3.05
CA LEU A 78 8.24 -14.84 -3.60
C LEU A 78 8.02 -13.80 -2.49
N PHE A 79 9.00 -12.91 -2.28
CA PHE A 79 8.87 -11.79 -1.35
C PHE A 79 9.80 -10.67 -1.82
N SER A 80 9.26 -9.47 -2.04
CA SER A 80 9.93 -8.45 -2.85
C SER A 80 10.46 -7.25 -2.06
N ILE A 81 10.13 -7.13 -0.77
CA ILE A 81 10.51 -5.99 0.07
C ILE A 81 11.29 -6.50 1.29
N PRO A 82 12.47 -5.94 1.60
CA PRO A 82 13.21 -6.32 2.81
C PRO A 82 12.48 -5.85 4.07
N ILE A 83 12.34 -6.75 5.05
CA ILE A 83 11.71 -6.48 6.35
C ILE A 83 12.71 -6.79 7.45
N THR A 84 13.39 -5.75 7.92
CA THR A 84 14.58 -5.88 8.78
C THR A 84 14.41 -5.08 10.07
N LEU A 85 15.04 -5.56 11.13
CA LEU A 85 15.17 -4.83 12.38
C LEU A 85 16.56 -4.19 12.40
N ASP A 86 16.62 -2.88 12.20
CA ASP A 86 17.87 -2.14 12.23
C ASP A 86 18.20 -1.58 13.61
N VAL A 87 19.48 -1.67 14.00
CA VAL A 87 20.01 -1.20 15.28
C VAL A 87 21.38 -0.56 15.11
N SER A 88 21.70 0.39 15.99
CA SER A 88 23.03 1.01 16.03
C SER A 88 24.05 0.09 16.69
N LYS A 89 25.35 0.31 16.41
CA LYS A 89 26.42 -0.41 17.11
C LYS A 89 26.34 -0.22 18.64
N GLN A 90 26.01 0.99 19.08
CA GLN A 90 25.79 1.28 20.50
C GLN A 90 24.68 0.39 21.09
N THR A 91 23.56 0.25 20.39
CA THR A 91 22.45 -0.61 20.84
C THR A 91 22.89 -2.08 20.92
N ILE A 92 23.68 -2.55 19.96
CA ILE A 92 24.23 -3.91 19.97
C ILE A 92 25.06 -4.15 21.24
N ASP A 93 25.96 -3.23 21.56
CA ASP A 93 26.87 -3.34 22.70
C ASP A 93 26.12 -3.23 24.05
N GLU A 94 25.14 -2.31 24.15
CA GLU A 94 24.36 -2.05 25.38
C GLU A 94 23.35 -3.16 25.69
N VAL A 95 22.61 -3.63 24.68
CA VAL A 95 21.56 -4.65 24.82
C VAL A 95 22.17 -6.06 24.78
N GLY A 96 23.40 -6.21 24.27
CA GLY A 96 24.08 -7.49 24.12
C GLY A 96 23.55 -8.31 22.94
N VAL A 97 23.22 -7.65 21.83
CA VAL A 97 22.67 -8.28 20.63
C VAL A 97 23.72 -9.17 19.98
N LYS A 98 23.48 -10.48 19.94
CA LYS A 98 24.36 -11.46 19.30
C LYS A 98 23.57 -12.71 18.92
N GLN A 99 24.13 -13.53 18.04
CA GLN A 99 23.51 -14.81 17.67
C GLN A 99 23.12 -15.64 18.90
N GLY A 100 21.89 -16.14 18.91
CA GLY A 100 21.28 -16.90 20.00
C GLY A 100 20.74 -16.04 21.16
N ALA A 101 20.99 -14.73 21.17
CA ALA A 101 20.40 -13.85 22.18
C ALA A 101 18.88 -13.76 22.01
N ARG A 102 18.18 -13.66 23.13
CA ARG A 102 16.75 -13.39 23.19
C ARG A 102 16.54 -11.97 23.67
N ILE A 103 15.75 -11.20 22.94
CA ILE A 103 15.61 -9.76 23.16
C ILE A 103 14.13 -9.40 23.08
N ALA A 104 13.65 -8.62 24.05
CA ALA A 104 12.29 -8.09 24.04
C ALA A 104 12.16 -6.94 23.02
N LEU A 105 11.09 -6.93 22.24
CA LEU A 105 10.75 -5.84 21.34
C LEU A 105 9.64 -5.01 21.95
N ARG A 106 9.91 -3.72 22.16
CA ARG A 106 9.05 -2.82 22.92
C ARG A 106 8.43 -1.73 22.04
N ASP A 107 7.18 -1.43 22.33
CA ASP A 107 6.46 -0.31 21.72
C ASP A 107 6.92 1.03 22.32
N PHE A 108 7.34 1.97 21.49
CA PHE A 108 7.76 3.30 21.96
C PHE A 108 6.60 4.16 22.50
N ARG A 109 5.35 3.79 22.21
CA ARG A 109 4.16 4.60 22.50
C ARG A 109 3.63 4.38 23.91
N ASP A 110 3.74 3.15 24.41
CA ASP A 110 3.16 2.69 25.68
C ASP A 110 4.09 1.78 26.51
N ASP A 111 5.34 1.62 26.09
CA ASP A 111 6.38 0.79 26.72
C ASP A 111 6.05 -0.70 26.86
N ARG A 112 5.03 -1.22 26.17
CA ARG A 112 4.64 -2.63 26.28
C ARG A 112 5.59 -3.55 25.53
N ASN A 113 5.88 -4.71 26.11
CA ASN A 113 6.63 -5.78 25.45
C ASN A 113 5.70 -6.52 24.46
N LEU A 114 6.00 -6.42 23.17
CA LEU A 114 5.15 -6.95 22.10
C LEU A 114 5.56 -8.36 21.66
N ALA A 115 6.87 -8.62 21.59
CA ALA A 115 7.42 -9.87 21.11
C ALA A 115 8.82 -10.13 21.68
N ILE A 116 9.29 -11.37 21.57
CA ILE A 116 10.69 -11.72 21.79
C ILE A 116 11.29 -12.15 20.45
N ILE A 117 12.42 -11.56 20.07
CA ILE A 117 13.23 -12.04 18.95
C ILE A 117 14.32 -12.98 19.47
N THR A 118 14.47 -14.14 18.82
CA THR A 118 15.66 -14.98 18.97
C THR A 118 16.58 -14.71 17.79
N VAL A 119 17.74 -14.11 18.06
CA VAL A 119 18.65 -13.59 17.04
C VAL A 119 19.33 -14.73 16.29
N ASP A 120 19.13 -14.79 14.97
CA ASP A 120 19.82 -15.72 14.07
C ASP A 120 21.19 -15.15 13.66
N ASP A 121 21.21 -13.88 13.25
CA ASP A 121 22.41 -13.16 12.82
C ASP A 121 22.32 -11.65 13.07
N VAL A 122 23.49 -11.01 13.08
CA VAL A 122 23.65 -9.55 13.12
C VAL A 122 24.60 -9.21 11.99
N TYR A 123 24.14 -8.48 10.99
CA TYR A 123 24.90 -8.22 9.77
C TYR A 123 24.83 -6.76 9.35
N GLN A 124 25.87 -6.29 8.66
CA GLN A 124 25.90 -4.96 8.09
C GLN A 124 25.47 -5.05 6.61
N PRO A 125 24.31 -4.49 6.23
CA PRO A 125 23.84 -4.54 4.85
C PRO A 125 24.61 -3.59 3.95
N ASP A 126 24.69 -3.93 2.66
CA ASP A 126 25.05 -2.97 1.61
C ASP A 126 23.83 -2.12 1.27
N LYS A 127 23.72 -0.95 1.93
CA LYS A 127 22.61 -0.01 1.72
C LYS A 127 22.56 0.58 0.31
N GLU A 128 23.70 0.67 -0.37
CA GLU A 128 23.74 1.18 -1.75
C GLU A 128 23.13 0.16 -2.71
N LYS A 129 23.45 -1.12 -2.52
CA LYS A 129 22.80 -2.21 -3.23
C LYS A 129 21.30 -2.28 -2.92
N GLU A 130 20.90 -2.15 -1.65
CA GLU A 130 19.48 -2.12 -1.28
C GLU A 130 18.75 -0.97 -1.98
N ALA A 131 19.32 0.23 -1.96
CA ALA A 131 18.75 1.41 -2.62
C ALA A 131 18.50 1.17 -4.11
N ARG A 132 19.50 0.64 -4.83
CA ARG A 132 19.43 0.37 -6.26
C ARG A 132 18.48 -0.76 -6.62
N GLU A 133 18.60 -1.89 -5.94
CA GLU A 133 17.87 -3.10 -6.34
C GLU A 133 16.42 -3.07 -5.90
N VAL A 134 16.11 -2.42 -4.76
CA VAL A 134 14.77 -2.44 -4.15
C VAL A 134 13.94 -1.22 -4.53
N PHE A 135 14.51 -0.01 -4.48
CA PHE A 135 13.72 1.23 -4.54
C PHE A 135 13.81 1.92 -5.91
N ASP A 136 15.00 2.28 -6.36
CA ASP A 136 15.23 2.87 -7.67
C ASP A 136 16.60 2.46 -8.20
N LYS A 137 16.65 1.86 -9.40
CA LYS A 137 17.90 1.40 -10.03
C LYS A 137 18.93 2.51 -10.21
N ASP A 138 18.46 3.75 -10.34
CA ASP A 138 19.30 4.93 -10.51
C ASP A 138 19.83 5.45 -9.15
N GLY A 139 19.38 4.89 -8.02
CA GLY A 139 19.83 5.25 -6.69
C GLY A 139 19.42 6.65 -6.25
N ASP A 140 18.33 7.20 -6.83
CA ASP A 140 17.90 8.58 -6.60
C ASP A 140 17.63 8.85 -5.10
N VAL A 141 18.47 9.68 -4.50
CA VAL A 141 18.37 10.08 -3.09
C VAL A 141 17.11 10.88 -2.77
N ALA A 142 16.42 11.43 -3.79
CA ALA A 142 15.11 12.04 -3.61
C ALA A 142 13.99 11.00 -3.37
N HIS A 143 14.23 9.72 -3.67
CA HIS A 143 13.27 8.65 -3.40
C HIS A 143 13.03 8.51 -1.89
N PRO A 144 11.77 8.57 -1.40
CA PRO A 144 11.47 8.61 0.04
C PRO A 144 12.07 7.45 0.84
N ALA A 145 12.06 6.22 0.31
CA ALA A 145 12.68 5.09 0.99
C ALA A 145 14.21 5.11 0.96
N ILE A 146 14.85 5.64 -0.09
CA ILE A 146 16.32 5.77 -0.16
C ILE A 146 16.78 6.81 0.85
N LYS A 147 16.08 7.94 0.92
CA LYS A 147 16.30 8.94 1.96
C LYS A 147 16.18 8.35 3.36
N TYR A 148 15.11 7.62 3.64
CA TYR A 148 14.92 6.96 4.94
C TYR A 148 16.04 5.92 5.25
N LEU A 149 16.47 5.15 4.25
CA LEU A 149 17.54 4.15 4.38
C LEU A 149 18.88 4.76 4.80
N TYR A 150 19.19 5.96 4.30
CA TYR A 150 20.44 6.64 4.62
C TYR A 150 20.35 7.53 5.87
N GLU A 151 19.21 8.19 6.11
CA GLU A 151 19.08 9.19 7.17
C GLU A 151 18.49 8.66 8.48
N THR A 152 17.80 7.50 8.45
CA THR A 152 17.05 7.00 9.62
C THR A 152 17.43 5.57 9.99
N VAL A 153 17.59 4.68 9.00
CA VAL A 153 17.95 3.29 9.27
C VAL A 153 19.37 3.23 9.84
N ASN A 154 19.56 2.42 10.88
CA ASN A 154 20.85 2.22 11.53
C ASN A 154 21.83 1.36 10.71
N GLU A 155 23.00 1.10 11.27
CA GLU A 155 24.12 0.45 10.59
C GLU A 155 23.97 -1.07 10.43
N TYR A 156 23.32 -1.75 11.38
CA TYR A 156 23.25 -3.21 11.42
C TYR A 156 21.80 -3.68 11.34
N TYR A 157 21.57 -4.80 10.67
CA TYR A 157 20.33 -5.54 10.68
C TYR A 157 20.44 -6.77 11.57
N VAL A 158 19.36 -7.05 12.30
CA VAL A 158 19.21 -8.18 13.20
C VAL A 158 18.16 -9.12 12.62
N GLY A 159 18.60 -10.30 12.18
CA GLY A 159 17.73 -11.36 11.75
C GLY A 159 17.28 -12.23 12.90
N GLY A 160 16.05 -12.74 12.86
CA GLY A 160 15.61 -13.68 13.86
C GLY A 160 14.12 -13.95 13.87
N LYS A 161 13.76 -15.13 14.37
CA LYS A 161 12.36 -15.54 14.55
C LYS A 161 11.74 -14.86 15.76
N LEU A 162 10.44 -14.60 15.66
CA LEU A 162 9.68 -13.93 16.70
C LEU A 162 8.77 -14.91 17.45
N GLU A 163 8.59 -14.63 18.73
CA GLU A 163 7.52 -15.15 19.59
C GLU A 163 6.63 -13.98 20.03
N ALA A 164 5.32 -14.09 19.84
CA ALA A 164 4.36 -13.05 20.13
C ALA A 164 3.97 -13.04 21.61
N ILE A 165 3.98 -11.87 22.24
CA ILE A 165 3.45 -11.67 23.60
C ILE A 165 2.08 -11.00 23.50
N ASP A 166 2.04 -9.81 22.90
CA ASP A 166 0.84 -8.99 22.81
C ASP A 166 0.68 -8.37 21.43
N ARG A 167 -0.58 -8.05 21.11
CA ARG A 167 -0.92 -7.26 19.92
C ARG A 167 -0.60 -5.80 20.19
N LEU A 168 -0.21 -5.04 19.16
CA LEU A 168 -0.11 -3.60 19.25
C LEU A 168 -1.47 -3.00 19.66
N GLU A 169 -1.45 -2.07 20.60
CA GLU A 169 -2.64 -1.29 20.93
C GLU A 169 -2.83 -0.15 19.92
N HIS A 170 -4.07 -0.05 19.44
CA HIS A 170 -4.54 1.05 18.62
C HIS A 170 -5.83 1.56 19.23
N TYR A 171 -5.92 2.86 19.49
CA TYR A 171 -7.12 3.47 20.08
C TYR A 171 -8.08 4.00 19.02
N ASP A 172 -7.60 4.17 17.78
CA ASP A 172 -8.37 4.68 16.66
C ASP A 172 -8.98 3.56 15.83
N TYR A 173 -10.26 3.73 15.48
CA TYR A 173 -10.97 2.89 14.50
C TYR A 173 -10.85 1.38 14.74
N VAL A 174 -10.84 0.92 16.01
CA VAL A 174 -10.67 -0.49 16.38
C VAL A 174 -11.62 -1.44 15.63
N GLY A 175 -12.87 -1.03 15.40
CA GLY A 175 -13.85 -1.82 14.64
C GLY A 175 -13.60 -1.90 13.12
N LEU A 176 -12.62 -1.17 12.61
CA LEU A 176 -12.18 -1.20 11.21
C LEU A 176 -10.78 -1.84 11.06
N ARG A 177 -10.09 -2.18 12.14
CA ARG A 177 -8.78 -2.86 12.08
C ARG A 177 -9.01 -4.37 12.15
N TYR A 178 -8.51 -5.09 11.15
CA TYR A 178 -8.69 -6.54 11.05
C TYR A 178 -7.35 -7.23 10.86
N THR A 179 -7.08 -8.26 11.65
CA THR A 179 -6.03 -9.24 11.35
C THR A 179 -6.42 -10.08 10.12
N PRO A 180 -5.45 -10.74 9.46
CA PRO A 180 -5.74 -11.73 8.42
C PRO A 180 -6.74 -12.81 8.86
N ALA A 181 -6.63 -13.32 10.08
CA ALA A 181 -7.53 -14.33 10.62
C ALA A 181 -8.96 -13.80 10.79
N GLU A 182 -9.13 -12.61 11.39
CA GLU A 182 -10.43 -11.97 11.57
C GLU A 182 -11.09 -11.65 10.23
N LEU A 183 -10.33 -11.17 9.25
CA LEU A 183 -10.87 -10.82 7.94
C LEU A 183 -11.29 -12.06 7.14
N ARG A 184 -10.50 -13.15 7.22
CA ARG A 184 -10.87 -14.45 6.65
C ARG A 184 -12.16 -15.00 7.26
N LEU A 185 -12.28 -14.93 8.58
CA LEU A 185 -13.50 -15.31 9.30
C LEU A 185 -14.69 -14.42 8.91
N HIS A 186 -14.46 -13.12 8.74
CA HIS A 186 -15.48 -12.16 8.32
C HIS A 186 -16.00 -12.49 6.91
N PHE A 187 -15.11 -12.79 5.96
CA PHE A 187 -15.51 -13.24 4.63
C PHE A 187 -16.31 -14.54 4.67
N ASP A 188 -15.92 -15.50 5.50
CA ASP A 188 -16.64 -16.76 5.65
C ASP A 188 -18.06 -16.54 6.21
N LYS A 189 -18.19 -15.71 7.25
CA LYS A 189 -19.48 -15.31 7.84
C LYS A 189 -20.43 -14.65 6.83
N LEU A 190 -19.88 -13.85 5.91
CA LEU A 190 -20.65 -13.20 4.84
C LEU A 190 -20.90 -14.11 3.63
N GLY A 191 -20.37 -15.35 3.62
CA GLY A 191 -20.44 -16.26 2.47
C GLY A 191 -19.62 -15.79 1.27
N TRP A 192 -18.60 -14.95 1.48
CA TRP A 192 -17.76 -14.40 0.41
C TRP A 192 -16.69 -15.39 -0.01
N SER A 193 -16.70 -15.78 -1.29
CA SER A 193 -15.70 -16.67 -1.89
C SER A 193 -14.70 -15.94 -2.77
N LYS A 194 -15.14 -14.90 -3.49
CA LYS A 194 -14.29 -14.03 -4.31
C LYS A 194 -14.30 -12.62 -3.74
N VAL A 195 -13.12 -12.11 -3.45
CA VAL A 195 -12.88 -10.77 -2.90
C VAL A 195 -11.81 -10.06 -3.73
N VAL A 196 -12.13 -8.87 -4.20
CA VAL A 196 -11.22 -7.94 -4.88
C VAL A 196 -10.76 -6.90 -3.86
N ALA A 197 -9.47 -6.89 -3.55
CA ALA A 197 -8.88 -5.91 -2.67
C ALA A 197 -8.40 -4.66 -3.43
N PHE A 198 -8.66 -3.49 -2.84
CA PHE A 198 -8.23 -2.20 -3.34
C PHE A 198 -7.28 -1.53 -2.35
N GLN A 199 -6.03 -1.33 -2.77
CA GLN A 199 -5.02 -0.54 -2.07
C GLN A 199 -5.29 0.94 -2.27
N THR A 200 -5.21 1.73 -1.20
CA THR A 200 -5.10 3.19 -1.31
C THR A 200 -4.42 3.80 -0.09
N ARG A 201 -3.71 4.90 -0.33
CA ARG A 201 -3.22 5.83 0.69
C ARG A 201 -3.85 7.22 0.56
N ASN A 202 -4.76 7.40 -0.41
CA ASN A 202 -5.41 8.67 -0.76
C ASN A 202 -6.92 8.62 -0.51
N PRO A 203 -7.59 9.77 -0.35
CA PRO A 203 -9.05 9.85 -0.40
C PRO A 203 -9.65 9.18 -1.64
N MET A 204 -10.76 8.48 -1.48
CA MET A 204 -11.44 7.81 -2.59
C MET A 204 -12.52 8.69 -3.21
N HIS A 205 -12.28 9.16 -4.43
CA HIS A 205 -13.29 9.81 -5.28
C HIS A 205 -14.15 8.83 -6.08
N ARG A 206 -15.09 9.39 -6.87
CA ARG A 206 -16.01 8.64 -7.74
C ARG A 206 -15.31 7.65 -8.67
N ALA A 207 -14.16 8.04 -9.26
CA ALA A 207 -13.41 7.17 -10.15
C ALA A 207 -12.99 5.85 -9.46
N HIS A 208 -12.46 5.94 -8.23
CA HIS A 208 -12.08 4.77 -7.44
C HIS A 208 -13.28 3.88 -7.12
N ARG A 209 -14.43 4.49 -6.76
CA ARG A 209 -15.68 3.74 -6.53
C ARG A 209 -16.15 3.02 -7.78
N GLU A 210 -16.10 3.66 -8.95
CA GLU A 210 -16.49 3.00 -10.20
C GLU A 210 -15.51 1.89 -10.58
N LEU A 211 -14.21 2.09 -10.36
CA LEU A 211 -13.17 1.09 -10.61
C LEU A 211 -13.42 -0.18 -9.79
N THR A 212 -13.61 -0.05 -8.48
CA THR A 212 -13.83 -1.18 -7.58
C THR A 212 -15.14 -1.90 -7.87
N VAL A 213 -16.23 -1.16 -8.16
CA VAL A 213 -17.52 -1.74 -8.54
C VAL A 213 -17.43 -2.49 -9.88
N ARG A 214 -16.70 -1.94 -10.87
CA ARG A 214 -16.48 -2.62 -12.16
C ARG A 214 -15.66 -3.89 -11.99
N ALA A 215 -14.58 -3.84 -11.21
CA ALA A 215 -13.75 -5.01 -10.93
C ALA A 215 -14.55 -6.11 -10.23
N ALA A 216 -15.35 -5.75 -9.22
CA ALA A 216 -16.27 -6.65 -8.54
C ALA A 216 -17.27 -7.32 -9.49
N ARG A 217 -17.95 -6.53 -10.34
CA ARG A 217 -18.91 -7.06 -11.32
C ARG A 217 -18.25 -7.98 -12.34
N ALA A 218 -17.12 -7.55 -12.92
CA ALA A 218 -16.41 -8.31 -13.94
C ALA A 218 -15.84 -9.64 -13.41
N ARG A 219 -15.46 -9.70 -12.13
CA ARG A 219 -14.93 -10.92 -11.50
C ARG A 219 -15.96 -11.68 -10.67
N GLN A 220 -17.21 -11.20 -10.63
CA GLN A 220 -18.29 -11.72 -9.78
C GLN A 220 -17.82 -11.88 -8.33
N ALA A 221 -17.26 -10.80 -7.79
CA ALA A 221 -16.59 -10.75 -6.49
C ALA A 221 -17.14 -9.61 -5.63
N ASN A 222 -16.91 -9.72 -4.32
CA ASN A 222 -17.13 -8.63 -3.38
C ASN A 222 -15.89 -7.74 -3.29
N VAL A 223 -16.03 -6.57 -2.67
CA VAL A 223 -14.97 -5.56 -2.58
C VAL A 223 -14.42 -5.48 -1.17
N LEU A 224 -13.10 -5.56 -1.04
CA LEU A 224 -12.38 -5.15 0.15
C LEU A 224 -11.71 -3.80 -0.12
N ILE A 225 -12.22 -2.74 0.49
CA ILE A 225 -11.53 -1.44 0.54
C ILE A 225 -10.52 -1.52 1.66
N HIS A 226 -9.23 -1.56 1.30
CA HIS A 226 -8.16 -1.90 2.22
C HIS A 226 -7.12 -0.77 2.34
N PRO A 227 -7.49 0.43 2.81
CA PRO A 227 -6.58 1.56 2.89
C PRO A 227 -5.45 1.34 3.89
N VAL A 228 -4.28 1.94 3.60
CA VAL A 228 -3.15 1.97 4.53
C VAL A 228 -3.34 3.07 5.56
N VAL A 229 -3.10 2.74 6.82
CA VAL A 229 -3.14 3.67 7.97
C VAL A 229 -1.86 3.70 8.80
N GLY A 230 -0.83 2.92 8.43
CA GLY A 230 0.53 3.13 8.91
C GLY A 230 1.22 4.25 8.16
N LEU A 231 2.54 4.16 8.00
CA LEU A 231 3.34 5.16 7.28
C LEU A 231 2.99 5.20 5.77
N THR A 232 2.66 6.39 5.26
CA THR A 232 2.39 6.65 3.83
C THR A 232 3.44 7.59 3.23
N LYS A 233 3.18 8.17 2.04
CA LYS A 233 4.13 9.11 1.42
C LYS A 233 4.16 10.40 2.26
N PRO A 234 5.35 11.00 2.51
CA PRO A 234 5.43 12.33 3.12
C PRO A 234 4.58 13.36 2.36
N GLY A 235 3.79 14.15 3.09
CA GLY A 235 2.87 15.14 2.52
C GLY A 235 1.48 14.62 2.18
N ASP A 236 1.19 13.33 2.39
CA ASP A 236 -0.16 12.80 2.25
C ASP A 236 -1.12 13.35 3.32
N ILE A 237 -2.41 13.36 2.99
CA ILE A 237 -3.49 13.70 3.93
C ILE A 237 -3.46 12.71 5.11
N ASP A 238 -3.64 13.25 6.32
CA ASP A 238 -3.65 12.46 7.55
C ASP A 238 -4.65 11.30 7.51
N HIS A 239 -4.33 10.19 8.18
CA HIS A 239 -5.15 8.99 8.05
C HIS A 239 -6.53 9.15 8.69
N PHE A 240 -6.72 10.01 9.70
CA PHE A 240 -8.03 10.24 10.29
C PHE A 240 -8.99 10.86 9.28
N THR A 241 -8.54 11.89 8.55
CA THR A 241 -9.30 12.50 7.46
C THR A 241 -9.60 11.48 6.37
N ARG A 242 -8.60 10.69 5.95
CA ARG A 242 -8.79 9.65 4.93
C ARG A 242 -9.81 8.58 5.35
N VAL A 243 -9.74 8.09 6.60
CA VAL A 243 -10.68 7.09 7.12
C VAL A 243 -12.11 7.62 7.15
N ARG A 244 -12.32 8.88 7.58
CA ARG A 244 -13.64 9.53 7.51
C ARG A 244 -14.16 9.62 6.07
N VAL A 245 -13.30 9.91 5.09
CA VAL A 245 -13.69 9.88 3.67
C VAL A 245 -14.11 8.48 3.22
N TYR A 246 -13.36 7.43 3.60
CA TYR A 246 -13.72 6.06 3.25
C TYR A 246 -15.07 5.67 3.85
N GLN A 247 -15.30 5.97 5.13
CA GLN A 247 -16.59 5.73 5.80
C GLN A 247 -17.73 6.47 5.10
N ALA A 248 -17.54 7.75 4.75
CA ALA A 248 -18.54 8.53 4.02
C ALA A 248 -18.83 8.00 2.60
N LEU A 249 -17.87 7.29 2.00
CA LEU A 249 -18.04 6.64 0.70
C LEU A 249 -18.80 5.31 0.79
N MET A 250 -18.74 4.58 1.91
CA MET A 250 -19.33 3.24 2.03
C MET A 250 -20.81 3.15 1.64
N PRO A 251 -21.69 4.10 2.02
CA PRO A 251 -23.10 4.09 1.58
C PRO A 251 -23.32 4.24 0.07
N ARG A 252 -22.26 4.55 -0.70
CA ARG A 252 -22.33 4.65 -2.17
C ARG A 252 -22.09 3.31 -2.86
N TYR A 253 -21.74 2.26 -2.14
CA TYR A 253 -21.73 0.89 -2.66
C TYR A 253 -23.11 0.25 -2.52
N PRO A 254 -23.49 -0.68 -3.41
CA PRO A 254 -24.65 -1.54 -3.17
C PRO A 254 -24.53 -2.24 -1.80
N ASN A 255 -25.65 -2.36 -1.10
CA ASN A 255 -25.68 -2.96 0.24
C ASN A 255 -25.02 -4.35 0.23
N GLY A 256 -24.11 -4.58 1.17
CA GLY A 256 -23.40 -5.85 1.31
C GLY A 256 -22.33 -6.14 0.25
N MET A 257 -22.02 -5.22 -0.68
CA MET A 257 -21.00 -5.45 -1.71
C MET A 257 -19.57 -5.19 -1.23
N ALA A 258 -19.37 -4.30 -0.26
CA ALA A 258 -18.05 -3.79 0.11
C ALA A 258 -17.84 -3.78 1.63
N VAL A 259 -16.63 -4.15 2.05
CA VAL A 259 -16.14 -4.06 3.44
C VAL A 259 -14.94 -3.10 3.47
N LEU A 260 -14.88 -2.27 4.51
CA LEU A 260 -13.75 -1.39 4.82
C LEU A 260 -12.92 -2.02 5.94
N ALA A 261 -11.64 -2.27 5.68
CA ALA A 261 -10.68 -2.74 6.68
C ALA A 261 -9.39 -1.92 6.57
N LEU A 262 -8.81 -1.51 7.69
CA LEU A 262 -7.59 -0.70 7.74
C LEU A 262 -6.37 -1.62 7.78
N LEU A 263 -5.34 -1.28 6.99
CA LEU A 263 -4.07 -2.01 6.93
C LEU A 263 -2.96 -1.21 7.64
N PRO A 264 -2.33 -1.74 8.70
CA PRO A 264 -1.23 -1.09 9.41
C PRO A 264 0.12 -1.27 8.67
N LEU A 265 0.16 -0.94 7.38
CA LEU A 265 1.36 -1.07 6.55
C LEU A 265 2.19 0.21 6.61
N ALA A 266 3.51 0.07 6.74
CA ALA A 266 4.45 1.14 6.42
C ALA A 266 4.87 1.01 4.94
N MET A 267 4.37 1.90 4.08
CA MET A 267 4.69 1.90 2.66
C MET A 267 6.14 2.37 2.42
N ARG A 268 6.78 1.80 1.40
CA ARG A 268 8.16 2.14 0.99
C ARG A 268 8.20 3.00 -0.28
N MET A 269 7.06 3.15 -0.94
CA MET A 269 6.95 3.74 -2.28
C MET A 269 7.79 3.01 -3.34
N ALA A 270 8.07 1.71 -3.16
CA ALA A 270 8.99 0.92 -3.99
C ALA A 270 8.36 0.37 -5.29
N GLY A 271 7.40 1.11 -5.85
CA GLY A 271 6.71 0.81 -7.10
C GLY A 271 6.36 -0.69 -7.30
N PRO A 272 6.95 -1.39 -8.28
CA PRO A 272 6.57 -2.78 -8.59
C PRO A 272 6.87 -3.79 -7.50
N ARG A 273 8.00 -3.63 -6.80
CA ARG A 273 8.34 -4.53 -5.69
C ARG A 273 7.30 -4.38 -4.59
N GLU A 274 6.82 -3.17 -4.34
CA GLU A 274 5.74 -2.93 -3.39
C GLU A 274 4.37 -3.39 -3.92
N ALA A 275 4.12 -3.36 -5.23
CA ALA A 275 2.91 -3.95 -5.81
C ALA A 275 2.85 -5.48 -5.61
N ILE A 276 3.97 -6.18 -5.80
CA ILE A 276 4.09 -7.62 -5.51
C ILE A 276 3.85 -7.87 -4.01
N TRP A 277 4.48 -7.06 -3.15
CA TRP A 277 4.34 -7.16 -1.70
C TRP A 277 2.89 -6.94 -1.25
N HIS A 278 2.21 -5.93 -1.79
CA HIS A 278 0.78 -5.71 -1.56
C HIS A 278 -0.08 -6.91 -1.98
N ALA A 279 0.24 -7.57 -3.10
CA ALA A 279 -0.49 -8.76 -3.54
C ALA A 279 -0.32 -9.91 -2.53
N ILE A 280 0.89 -10.12 -2.02
CA ILE A 280 1.18 -11.11 -0.96
C ILE A 280 0.38 -10.79 0.31
N ILE A 281 0.45 -9.55 0.79
CA ILE A 281 -0.29 -9.11 1.98
C ILE A 281 -1.79 -9.35 1.80
N ARG A 282 -2.36 -8.99 0.65
CA ARG A 282 -3.80 -9.15 0.39
C ARG A 282 -4.21 -10.61 0.24
N LYS A 283 -3.35 -11.45 -0.35
CA LYS A 283 -3.52 -12.91 -0.36
C LYS A 283 -3.54 -13.45 1.07
N ASN A 284 -2.63 -13.01 1.95
CA ASN A 284 -2.61 -13.40 3.36
C ASN A 284 -3.87 -12.98 4.11
N HIS A 285 -4.42 -11.80 3.80
CA HIS A 285 -5.70 -11.31 4.30
C HIS A 285 -6.93 -11.98 3.65
N GLY A 286 -6.75 -12.96 2.75
CA GLY A 286 -7.82 -13.75 2.16
C GLY A 286 -8.40 -13.21 0.86
N ALA A 287 -7.89 -12.09 0.33
CA ALA A 287 -8.32 -11.58 -0.96
C ALA A 287 -7.92 -12.53 -2.10
N THR A 288 -8.82 -12.70 -3.06
CA THR A 288 -8.62 -13.56 -4.24
C THR A 288 -8.09 -12.79 -5.45
N HIS A 289 -8.37 -11.50 -5.49
CA HIS A 289 -7.98 -10.59 -6.55
C HIS A 289 -7.45 -9.31 -5.91
N PHE A 290 -6.52 -8.64 -6.59
CA PHE A 290 -5.94 -7.39 -6.13
C PHE A 290 -5.89 -6.41 -7.30
N ILE A 291 -6.37 -5.18 -7.08
CA ILE A 291 -6.29 -4.11 -8.07
C ILE A 291 -4.91 -3.47 -8.01
N VAL A 292 -4.22 -3.44 -9.15
CA VAL A 292 -2.93 -2.76 -9.33
C VAL A 292 -3.15 -1.52 -10.19
N GLY A 293 -2.48 -0.43 -9.82
CA GLY A 293 -2.65 0.87 -10.45
C GLY A 293 -1.93 1.02 -11.80
N PRO A 294 -2.28 2.05 -12.59
CA PRO A 294 -1.79 2.29 -13.95
C PRO A 294 -0.26 2.33 -14.12
N ALA A 295 0.46 3.06 -13.26
CA ALA A 295 1.92 3.20 -13.40
C ALA A 295 2.65 1.84 -13.29
N GLU A 296 2.15 0.96 -12.42
CA GLU A 296 2.69 -0.39 -12.25
C GLU A 296 2.33 -1.32 -13.42
N LEU A 297 1.12 -1.14 -13.96
CA LEU A 297 0.67 -1.86 -15.17
C LEU A 297 1.51 -1.47 -16.38
N THR A 298 1.79 -0.18 -16.58
CA THR A 298 2.63 0.28 -17.69
C THR A 298 4.04 -0.30 -17.60
N LYS A 299 4.63 -0.40 -16.40
CA LYS A 299 5.92 -1.07 -16.21
C LYS A 299 5.90 -2.57 -16.48
N ALA A 300 4.75 -3.22 -16.32
CA ALA A 300 4.54 -4.63 -16.67
C ALA A 300 4.15 -4.85 -18.16
N GLY A 301 4.19 -3.81 -19.00
CA GLY A 301 3.84 -3.87 -20.42
C GLY A 301 2.34 -3.82 -20.71
N ALA A 302 1.50 -3.47 -19.72
CA ALA A 302 0.06 -3.33 -19.88
C ALA A 302 -0.36 -1.86 -20.07
N ALA A 303 -1.30 -1.61 -20.99
CA ALA A 303 -1.87 -0.26 -21.16
C ALA A 303 -2.86 0.05 -20.03
N ALA A 304 -2.79 1.27 -19.48
CA ALA A 304 -3.69 1.72 -18.43
C ALA A 304 -4.29 3.10 -18.73
N ILE A 305 -5.61 3.20 -18.68
CA ILE A 305 -6.37 4.44 -18.91
C ILE A 305 -6.80 5.00 -17.55
N VAL A 306 -6.46 6.26 -17.28
CA VAL A 306 -6.71 6.92 -15.99
C VAL A 306 -7.45 8.23 -16.23
N ALA A 307 -8.46 8.51 -15.40
CA ALA A 307 -9.19 9.79 -15.42
C ALA A 307 -9.06 10.51 -14.06
N PRO A 308 -7.87 11.05 -13.73
CA PRO A 308 -7.66 11.80 -12.50
C PRO A 308 -8.17 13.24 -12.64
N ILE A 309 -8.46 13.88 -11.50
CA ILE A 309 -8.55 15.35 -11.42
C ILE A 309 -7.12 15.83 -11.19
N ALA A 310 -6.50 16.41 -12.22
CA ALA A 310 -5.10 16.83 -12.21
C ALA A 310 -4.99 18.33 -12.61
N PRO A 311 -5.32 19.25 -11.67
CA PRO A 311 -5.41 20.67 -11.97
C PRO A 311 -4.08 21.32 -12.30
N PHE A 312 -3.00 20.85 -11.67
CA PHE A 312 -1.67 21.44 -11.79
C PHE A 312 -0.81 20.74 -12.85
N GLU A 313 -0.05 21.53 -13.60
CA GLU A 313 0.89 21.07 -14.63
C GLU A 313 1.98 20.18 -14.05
N ASP A 314 2.54 20.54 -12.90
CA ASP A 314 3.61 19.77 -12.25
C ASP A 314 3.16 18.34 -11.90
N SER A 315 1.90 18.17 -11.47
CA SER A 315 1.33 16.85 -11.21
C SER A 315 1.20 16.02 -12.49
N ARG A 316 0.81 16.65 -13.60
CA ARG A 316 0.71 15.97 -14.91
C ARG A 316 2.09 15.62 -15.46
N LYS A 317 3.07 16.52 -15.34
CA LYS A 317 4.47 16.29 -15.71
C LYS A 317 5.08 15.13 -14.92
N ALA A 318 4.91 15.11 -13.60
CA ALA A 318 5.40 14.02 -12.76
C ALA A 318 4.78 12.67 -13.16
N ALA A 319 3.48 12.65 -13.47
CA ALA A 319 2.81 11.45 -13.96
C ALA A 319 3.35 11.00 -15.33
N ARG A 320 3.52 11.95 -16.27
CA ARG A 320 4.12 11.69 -17.59
C ARG A 320 5.53 11.11 -17.44
N GLN A 321 6.41 11.78 -16.70
CA GLN A 321 7.79 11.34 -16.45
C GLN A 321 7.84 9.95 -15.82
N THR A 322 6.95 9.67 -14.84
CA THR A 322 6.90 8.36 -14.18
C THR A 322 6.54 7.24 -15.16
N VAL A 323 5.59 7.49 -16.07
CA VAL A 323 5.10 6.50 -17.03
C VAL A 323 6.05 6.35 -18.22
N GLU A 324 6.57 7.45 -18.75
CA GLU A 324 7.49 7.49 -19.89
C GLU A 324 8.82 6.77 -19.62
N ARG A 325 9.20 6.57 -18.35
CA ARG A 325 10.30 5.66 -17.98
C ARG A 325 10.09 4.22 -18.45
N PHE A 326 8.84 3.79 -18.63
CA PHE A 326 8.51 2.38 -18.87
C PHE A 326 7.59 2.12 -20.06
N GLY A 327 6.90 3.13 -20.59
CA GLY A 327 6.03 2.99 -21.75
C GLY A 327 5.44 4.31 -22.22
N SER A 328 4.62 4.30 -23.26
CA SER A 328 4.02 5.52 -23.80
C SER A 328 3.00 6.13 -22.84
N PHE A 329 3.03 7.46 -22.71
CA PHE A 329 2.05 8.25 -21.96
C PHE A 329 1.29 9.17 -22.91
N TYR A 330 -0.04 9.17 -22.81
CA TYR A 330 -0.91 10.05 -23.59
C TYR A 330 -1.79 10.88 -22.66
N LEU A 331 -1.63 12.20 -22.73
CA LEU A 331 -2.46 13.17 -22.02
C LEU A 331 -3.68 13.51 -22.87
N ILE A 332 -4.86 13.04 -22.44
CA ILE A 332 -6.13 13.40 -23.05
C ILE A 332 -6.77 14.53 -22.25
N HIS A 333 -6.78 15.74 -22.80
CA HIS A 333 -7.40 16.90 -22.18
C HIS A 333 -8.90 16.93 -22.50
N VAL A 334 -9.74 16.65 -21.50
CA VAL A 334 -11.19 16.83 -21.62
C VAL A 334 -11.53 18.31 -21.36
N SER A 335 -11.39 19.15 -22.38
CA SER A 335 -11.54 20.61 -22.33
C SER A 335 -12.99 21.10 -22.29
N THR A 336 -13.87 20.34 -21.64
CA THR A 336 -15.30 20.72 -21.56
C THR A 336 -15.43 22.01 -20.75
N PRO A 337 -16.07 23.07 -21.28
CA PRO A 337 -16.18 24.35 -20.59
C PRO A 337 -16.78 24.21 -19.20
N LEU A 338 -16.27 25.01 -18.25
CA LEU A 338 -16.73 24.99 -16.87
C LEU A 338 -18.24 25.25 -16.77
N GLU A 339 -18.75 26.20 -17.55
CA GLU A 339 -20.17 26.54 -17.59
C GLU A 339 -21.03 25.35 -18.01
N HIS A 340 -20.52 24.52 -18.93
CA HIS A 340 -21.19 23.29 -19.34
C HIS A 340 -21.14 22.22 -18.25
N ALA A 341 -19.99 22.07 -17.59
CA ALA A 341 -19.83 21.15 -16.46
C ALA A 341 -20.75 21.52 -15.28
N GLU A 342 -20.85 22.81 -14.95
CA GLU A 342 -21.76 23.34 -13.93
C GLU A 342 -23.23 23.10 -14.30
N LYS A 343 -23.61 23.43 -15.54
CA LYS A 343 -25.00 23.26 -16.02
C LYS A 343 -25.46 21.81 -16.01
N THR A 344 -24.55 20.87 -16.24
CA THR A 344 -24.84 19.42 -16.32
C THR A 344 -24.62 18.69 -15.00
N ASP A 345 -24.31 19.41 -13.93
CA ASP A 345 -24.09 18.86 -12.59
C ASP A 345 -25.40 18.36 -11.95
N LYS A 346 -25.64 17.06 -12.06
CA LYS A 346 -26.79 16.39 -11.46
C LYS A 346 -26.68 16.19 -9.94
N ARG A 347 -25.54 16.55 -9.34
CA ARG A 347 -25.24 16.32 -7.91
C ARG A 347 -25.20 17.62 -7.11
N GLY A 348 -25.29 18.78 -7.77
CA GLY A 348 -25.27 20.09 -7.13
C GLY A 348 -23.97 20.39 -6.38
N VAL A 349 -22.87 19.72 -6.74
CA VAL A 349 -21.55 19.93 -6.14
C VAL A 349 -21.00 21.30 -6.49
N TYR A 350 -21.17 21.77 -7.74
CA TYR A 350 -20.77 23.11 -8.14
C TYR A 350 -21.58 24.18 -7.42
N ALA A 351 -22.90 23.96 -7.23
CA ALA A 351 -23.73 24.89 -6.46
C ALA A 351 -23.26 25.02 -5.00
N LYS A 352 -22.88 23.89 -4.37
CA LYS A 352 -22.32 23.88 -3.02
C LYS A 352 -20.94 24.55 -2.93
N ALA A 353 -20.08 24.32 -3.92
CA ALA A 353 -18.79 24.99 -4.01
C ALA A 353 -18.97 26.51 -4.17
N ARG A 354 -19.88 26.96 -5.05
CA ARG A 354 -20.23 28.38 -5.22
C ARG A 354 -20.83 29.01 -3.96
N ALA A 355 -21.55 28.23 -3.15
CA ALA A 355 -22.07 28.65 -1.85
C ALA A 355 -21.02 28.65 -0.72
N GLY A 356 -19.78 28.22 -0.99
CA GLY A 356 -18.69 28.16 -0.01
C GLY A 356 -18.76 26.97 0.95
N GLU A 357 -19.66 26.00 0.71
CA GLU A 357 -19.76 24.77 1.51
C GLU A 357 -18.60 23.79 1.25
N ILE A 358 -17.97 23.90 0.08
CA ILE A 358 -16.81 23.09 -0.34
C ILE A 358 -15.68 24.05 -0.69
N LYS A 359 -14.55 23.92 0.01
CA LYS A 359 -13.31 24.67 -0.25
C LYS A 359 -12.33 23.82 -1.06
N GLY A 360 -11.45 24.46 -1.83
CA GLY A 360 -10.46 23.83 -2.70
C GLY A 360 -11.08 23.10 -3.90
N PHE A 361 -12.16 23.64 -4.47
CA PHE A 361 -12.85 23.03 -5.60
C PHE A 361 -12.29 23.51 -6.94
N THR A 362 -11.69 22.59 -7.70
CA THR A 362 -11.07 22.87 -9.00
C THR A 362 -12.06 23.53 -9.97
N GLY A 363 -11.69 24.70 -10.49
CA GLY A 363 -12.50 25.51 -11.40
C GLY A 363 -13.43 26.52 -10.70
N VAL A 364 -13.55 26.49 -9.37
CA VAL A 364 -14.30 27.49 -8.59
C VAL A 364 -13.34 28.34 -7.77
N ASP A 365 -12.63 27.72 -6.84
CA ASP A 365 -11.71 28.38 -5.90
C ASP A 365 -10.29 27.78 -5.93
N ASP A 366 -10.11 26.61 -6.53
CA ASP A 366 -8.80 26.03 -6.85
C ASP A 366 -8.54 26.13 -8.37
N PRO A 367 -7.34 26.58 -8.81
CA PRO A 367 -7.10 26.81 -10.24
C PRO A 367 -7.06 25.52 -11.04
N TYR A 368 -7.36 25.61 -12.33
CA TYR A 368 -7.12 24.54 -13.30
C TYR A 368 -6.16 25.09 -14.36
N GLU A 369 -4.90 24.64 -14.31
CA GLU A 369 -3.89 25.01 -15.29
C GLU A 369 -4.18 24.22 -16.57
N VAL A 370 -4.63 24.91 -17.61
CA VAL A 370 -5.01 24.28 -18.89
C VAL A 370 -3.78 23.60 -19.52
N PRO A 371 -3.85 22.30 -19.87
CA PRO A 371 -2.76 21.62 -20.56
C PRO A 371 -2.42 22.29 -21.89
N THR A 372 -1.14 22.62 -22.10
CA THR A 372 -0.63 23.22 -23.35
C THR A 372 -0.09 22.18 -24.33
N ASN A 373 0.15 20.95 -23.86
CA ASN A 373 0.82 19.85 -24.56
C ASN A 373 0.02 18.53 -24.46
N ALA A 374 -1.29 18.60 -24.60
CA ALA A 374 -2.13 17.41 -24.63
C ALA A 374 -1.98 16.66 -25.97
N ASP A 375 -1.92 15.34 -25.92
CA ASP A 375 -1.83 14.47 -27.10
C ASP A 375 -3.16 14.42 -27.87
N LEU A 376 -4.28 14.62 -27.14
CA LEU A 376 -5.60 14.80 -27.71
C LEU A 376 -6.43 15.72 -26.81
N THR A 377 -7.20 16.61 -27.41
CA THR A 377 -8.16 17.45 -26.69
C THR A 377 -9.58 17.10 -27.15
N VAL A 378 -10.49 16.89 -26.19
CA VAL A 378 -11.90 16.56 -26.45
C VAL A 378 -12.82 17.45 -25.64
N ASP A 379 -13.88 17.96 -26.27
CA ASP A 379 -14.89 18.81 -25.62
C ASP A 379 -16.27 18.13 -25.68
N LEU A 380 -16.76 17.71 -24.52
CA LEU A 380 -18.05 17.00 -24.40
C LEU A 380 -19.26 17.94 -24.52
N SER A 381 -19.05 19.25 -24.67
CA SER A 381 -20.13 20.18 -25.01
C SER A 381 -20.43 20.18 -26.52
N THR A 382 -19.45 19.80 -27.35
CA THR A 382 -19.54 19.77 -28.82
C THR A 382 -19.53 18.35 -29.39
N THR A 383 -19.11 17.35 -28.60
CA THR A 383 -19.12 15.94 -28.98
C THR A 383 -19.80 15.06 -27.93
N ASN A 384 -20.02 13.79 -28.25
CA ASN A 384 -20.51 12.80 -27.29
C ASN A 384 -19.40 11.84 -26.86
N VAL A 385 -19.63 11.12 -25.76
CA VAL A 385 -18.64 10.19 -25.17
C VAL A 385 -18.19 9.12 -26.17
N ARG A 386 -19.09 8.59 -27.01
CA ARG A 386 -18.73 7.54 -27.99
C ARG A 386 -17.74 8.07 -29.01
N THR A 387 -17.97 9.28 -29.51
CA THR A 387 -17.07 9.94 -30.47
C THR A 387 -15.73 10.30 -29.82
N ALA A 388 -15.73 10.84 -28.59
CA ALA A 388 -14.50 11.12 -27.86
C ALA A 388 -13.66 9.84 -27.62
N VAL A 389 -14.31 8.73 -27.24
CA VAL A 389 -13.63 7.43 -27.12
C VAL A 389 -13.06 6.97 -28.46
N HIS A 390 -13.82 7.11 -29.56
CA HIS A 390 -13.34 6.74 -30.89
C HIS A 390 -12.09 7.54 -31.30
N GLN A 391 -12.03 8.84 -31.00
CA GLN A 391 -10.84 9.66 -31.25
C GLN A 391 -9.61 9.17 -30.46
N ILE A 392 -9.80 8.73 -29.21
CA ILE A 392 -8.74 8.11 -28.42
C ILE A 392 -8.28 6.79 -29.07
N VAL A 393 -9.21 5.97 -29.56
CA VAL A 393 -8.86 4.71 -30.26
C VAL A 393 -8.03 5.00 -31.52
N LEU A 394 -8.44 5.98 -32.34
CA LEU A 394 -7.69 6.37 -33.54
C LEU A 394 -6.28 6.89 -33.22
N LEU A 395 -6.14 7.66 -32.13
CA LEU A 395 -4.83 8.08 -31.63
C LEU A 395 -3.97 6.84 -31.33
N LEU A 396 -4.47 5.88 -30.54
CA LEU A 396 -3.73 4.68 -30.18
C LEU A 396 -3.40 3.78 -31.39
N GLU A 397 -4.32 3.68 -32.35
CA GLU A 397 -4.12 2.94 -33.61
C GLU A 397 -3.00 3.57 -34.45
N SER A 398 -2.99 4.90 -34.59
CA SER A 398 -1.95 5.63 -35.34
C SER A 398 -0.54 5.44 -34.75
N GLN A 399 -0.47 5.14 -33.46
CA GLN A 399 0.78 4.89 -32.73
C GLN A 399 1.19 3.41 -32.75
N GLY A 400 0.46 2.56 -33.48
CA GLY A 400 0.75 1.13 -33.62
C GLY A 400 0.37 0.29 -32.40
N LEU A 401 -0.32 0.86 -31.41
CA LEU A 401 -0.63 0.19 -30.14
C LEU A 401 -1.83 -0.77 -30.20
N LEU A 402 -2.59 -0.75 -31.30
CA LEU A 402 -3.79 -1.58 -31.50
C LEU A 402 -3.66 -2.56 -32.67
N THR A 403 -2.42 -2.91 -33.06
CA THR A 403 -2.10 -3.69 -34.26
C THR A 403 -2.45 -5.19 -34.21
N GLN A 404 -3.00 -5.69 -33.10
CA GLN A 404 -3.44 -7.10 -32.92
C GLN A 404 -4.84 -7.21 -32.28
N LEU A 405 -5.85 -6.57 -32.86
CA LEU A 405 -7.25 -6.87 -32.53
C LEU A 405 -7.86 -7.87 -33.52
#